data_AF-A0A2N2X4Y2-F1
#
_entry.id   AF-A0A2N2X4Y2-F1
#
_cell.length_a   1.000
_cell.length_b   1.000
_cell.length_c   1.000
_cell.angle_alpha   90.00
_cell.angle_beta   90.00
_cell.angle_gamma   90.00
#
_symmetry.space_group_name_H-M   'P 1'
#
loop_
_entity.id
_entity.type
_entity.pdbx_description
1 polymer ?
#
loop_
_entity_poly.entity_id
_entity_poly.type
_entity_poly.pdbx_seq_one_letter_code
_entity_poly.pdbx_strand_id
1 'polypeptide(L)'
;FLFVAIGESNIESWIANAIDNGLIIKPTFFIWVEPYLLGGHCIFINPKNNNYTSYFTENGLFKFNIVGDYNNEVLSLKEAGCQSNYTPYSSNNIQLFLGNMYSKISEIINSDDTESKSFTWVGDNTIAEKLNIELSKYSLNYGYNTLIENVL
;
A
#
# COMPACT_ATOMS: atom_id res chain seq x y z
N PHE A 1 4.98 13.90 12.09
CA PHE A 1 4.82 12.85 11.08
C PHE A 1 4.67 13.46 9.70
N LEU A 2 5.16 12.78 8.67
CA LEU A 2 4.91 13.06 7.25
C LEU A 2 3.98 11.96 6.73
N PHE A 3 2.98 12.31 5.92
CA PHE A 3 2.11 11.35 5.26
C PHE A 3 2.29 11.50 3.75
N VAL A 4 2.67 10.41 3.09
CA VAL A 4 2.95 10.31 1.67
C VAL A 4 1.89 9.41 1.06
N ALA A 5 0.92 10.01 0.37
CA ALA A 5 -0.16 9.30 -0.30
C ALA A 5 -0.29 9.82 -1.74
N ILE A 6 0.81 9.68 -2.49
CA ILE A 6 0.97 10.26 -3.82
C ILE A 6 0.79 9.23 -4.93
N GLY A 7 1.01 7.93 -4.64
CA GLY A 7 0.81 6.86 -5.61
C GLY A 7 1.79 6.91 -6.78
N GLU A 8 2.98 7.50 -6.58
CA GLU A 8 4.02 7.63 -7.59
C GLU A 8 5.34 7.14 -7.01
N SER A 9 5.81 5.99 -7.49
CA SER A 9 6.88 5.22 -6.88
C SER A 9 8.25 5.90 -6.96
N ASN A 10 8.51 6.74 -7.97
CA ASN A 10 9.77 7.45 -8.11
C ASN A 10 9.90 8.54 -7.04
N ILE A 11 8.82 9.30 -6.79
CA ILE A 11 8.77 10.31 -5.74
C ILE A 11 8.82 9.65 -4.37
N GLU A 12 8.09 8.55 -4.15
CA GLU A 12 8.12 7.82 -2.88
C GLU A 12 9.53 7.27 -2.58
N SER A 13 10.19 6.70 -3.59
CA SER A 13 11.58 6.24 -3.49
C SER A 13 12.56 7.37 -3.24
N TRP A 14 12.33 8.54 -3.86
CA TRP A 14 13.13 9.73 -3.58
C TRP A 14 12.96 10.21 -2.14
N ILE A 15 11.72 10.21 -1.61
CA ILE A 15 11.46 10.55 -0.21
C ILE A 15 12.16 9.56 0.73
N ALA A 16 12.08 8.25 0.45
CA ALA A 16 12.78 7.23 1.22
C ALA A 16 14.31 7.47 1.23
N ASN A 17 14.90 7.77 0.07
CA ASN A 17 16.32 8.14 -0.01
C ASN A 17 16.63 9.44 0.76
N ALA A 18 15.73 10.42 0.75
CA ALA A 18 15.90 11.66 1.51
C ALA A 18 15.83 11.41 3.04
N ILE A 19 15.06 10.41 3.48
CA ILE A 19 15.07 9.94 4.87
C ILE A 19 16.40 9.28 5.22
N ASP A 20 16.89 8.35 4.38
CA ASP A 20 18.20 7.69 4.57
C ASP A 20 19.36 8.66 4.67
N ASN A 21 19.35 9.70 3.84
CA ASN A 21 20.38 10.73 3.84
C ASN A 21 20.22 11.77 4.96
N GLY A 22 19.24 11.61 5.86
CA GLY A 22 18.99 12.53 6.97
C GLY A 22 18.44 13.89 6.56
N LEU A 23 18.04 14.07 5.30
CA LEU A 23 17.39 15.29 4.81
C LEU A 23 15.95 15.40 5.35
N ILE A 24 15.27 14.26 5.48
CA ILE A 24 13.95 14.15 6.11
C ILE A 24 14.10 13.38 7.43
N ILE A 25 14.01 14.11 8.54
CA ILE A 25 14.14 13.54 9.90
C ILE A 25 12.78 13.25 10.57
N LYS A 26 11.68 13.37 9.83
CA LYS A 26 10.33 13.13 10.36
C LYS A 26 9.94 11.66 10.12
N PRO A 27 9.36 10.96 11.12
CA PRO A 27 8.70 9.68 10.89
C PRO A 27 7.62 9.81 9.82
N THR A 28 7.62 8.87 8.89
CA THR A 28 6.90 9.00 7.61
C THR A 28 6.00 7.79 7.37
N PHE A 29 4.76 8.03 6.99
CA PHE A 29 3.83 6.99 6.53
C PHE A 29 3.70 7.09 5.01
N PHE A 30 3.98 5.99 4.30
CA PHE A 30 3.67 5.82 2.88
C PHE A 30 2.38 5.03 2.79
N ILE A 31 1.35 5.56 2.11
CA ILE A 31 0.02 4.97 2.04
C ILE A 31 -0.42 4.95 0.59
N TRP A 32 -0.78 3.78 0.08
CA TRP A 32 -1.32 3.63 -1.26
C TRP A 32 -2.33 2.49 -1.30
N VAL A 33 -2.99 2.35 -2.44
CA VAL A 33 -4.02 1.36 -2.68
C VAL A 33 -3.82 0.70 -4.03
N GLU A 34 -4.19 -0.56 -4.13
CA GLU A 34 -4.19 -1.32 -5.37
C GLU A 34 -5.51 -1.14 -6.14
N PRO A 35 -5.55 -1.52 -7.44
CA PRO A 35 -6.77 -1.49 -8.22
C PRO A 35 -7.96 -2.19 -7.59
N TYR A 36 -9.14 -1.59 -7.77
CA TYR A 36 -10.40 -1.99 -7.15
C TYR A 36 -10.40 -1.96 -5.62
N LEU A 37 -9.32 -1.46 -5.02
CA LEU A 37 -9.02 -1.59 -3.61
C LEU A 37 -9.00 -3.05 -3.16
N LEU A 38 -8.44 -3.93 -4.00
CA LEU A 38 -8.13 -5.32 -3.64
C LEU A 38 -7.07 -5.38 -2.53
N GLY A 39 -6.16 -4.41 -2.52
CA GLY A 39 -5.17 -4.20 -1.47
C GLY A 39 -5.12 -2.74 -1.06
N GLY A 40 -4.91 -2.49 0.23
CA GLY A 40 -4.54 -1.18 0.76
C GLY A 40 -3.29 -1.33 1.62
N HIS A 41 -2.35 -0.40 1.52
CA HIS A 41 -1.03 -0.58 2.12
C HIS A 41 -0.60 0.65 2.91
N CYS A 42 0.20 0.39 3.94
CA CYS A 42 0.85 1.42 4.71
C CYS A 42 2.26 0.95 5.10
N ILE A 43 3.28 1.77 4.88
CA ILE A 43 4.61 1.59 5.44
C ILE A 43 4.88 2.77 6.37
N PHE A 44 5.08 2.50 7.65
CA PHE A 44 5.65 3.43 8.61
C PHE A 44 7.16 3.30 8.60
N ILE A 45 7.86 4.41 8.34
CA ILE A 45 9.31 4.52 8.39
C ILE A 45 9.70 5.40 9.57
N ASN A 46 10.46 4.82 10.49
CA ASN A 46 11.21 5.58 11.48
C ASN A 46 12.53 6.06 10.85
N PRO A 47 12.86 7.37 10.87
CA PRO A 47 14.07 7.91 10.25
C PRO A 47 15.36 7.37 10.90
N LYS A 48 15.29 6.80 12.11
CA LYS A 48 16.45 6.15 12.76
C LYS A 48 16.72 4.73 12.25
N ASN A 49 15.73 4.10 11.61
CA ASN A 49 15.80 2.73 11.13
C ASN A 49 14.99 2.59 9.83
N ASN A 50 15.46 3.23 8.78
CA ASN A 50 14.78 3.17 7.50
C ASN A 50 15.09 1.83 6.80
N ASN A 51 14.02 1.11 6.49
CA ASN A 51 14.03 -0.16 5.79
C ASN A 51 13.05 -0.14 4.60
N TYR A 52 12.67 1.03 4.09
CA TYR A 52 11.66 1.19 3.04
C TYR A 52 11.90 0.27 1.84
N THR A 53 13.12 0.27 1.30
CA THR A 53 13.49 -0.53 0.13
C THR A 53 13.39 -2.04 0.38
N SER A 54 13.54 -2.49 1.63
CA SER A 54 13.44 -3.92 1.98
C SER A 54 12.02 -4.48 1.81
N TYR A 55 10.99 -3.62 1.74
CA TYR A 55 9.61 -4.03 1.49
C TYR A 55 9.30 -4.29 0.01
N PHE A 56 10.24 -4.00 -0.89
CA PHE A 56 10.08 -4.18 -2.32
C PHE A 56 11.00 -5.29 -2.84
N THR A 57 10.54 -5.97 -3.88
CA THR A 57 11.34 -6.91 -4.66
C THR A 57 12.36 -6.18 -5.52
N GLU A 58 13.33 -6.89 -6.09
CA GLU A 58 14.32 -6.32 -7.02
C GLU A 58 13.67 -5.65 -8.25
N ASN A 59 12.47 -6.10 -8.62
CA ASN A 59 11.69 -5.54 -9.73
C ASN A 59 10.80 -4.35 -9.30
N GLY A 60 10.92 -3.87 -8.06
CA GLY A 60 10.15 -2.75 -7.53
C GLY A 60 8.71 -3.06 -7.12
N LEU A 61 8.28 -4.33 -7.19
CA LEU A 61 6.97 -4.73 -6.67
C LEU A 61 7.00 -4.83 -5.16
N PHE A 62 5.97 -4.33 -4.49
CA PHE A 62 5.80 -4.49 -3.06
C PHE A 62 5.61 -5.98 -2.72
N LYS A 63 6.36 -6.50 -1.73
CA LYS A 63 6.40 -7.93 -1.40
C LYS A 63 5.08 -8.50 -0.86
N PHE A 64 4.22 -7.62 -0.35
CA PHE A 64 2.95 -7.97 0.29
C PHE A 64 1.74 -7.44 -0.50
N ASN A 65 1.88 -7.35 -1.82
CA ASN A 65 0.83 -6.98 -2.75
C ASN A 65 -0.32 -8.01 -2.76
N ILE A 66 -1.53 -7.57 -3.10
CA ILE A 66 -2.70 -8.45 -3.25
C ILE A 66 -2.88 -8.90 -4.70
N VAL A 67 -2.76 -7.99 -5.66
CA VAL A 67 -2.80 -8.30 -7.09
C VAL A 67 -1.53 -9.03 -7.51
N GLY A 68 -1.68 -10.21 -8.12
CA GLY A 68 -0.58 -11.06 -8.58
C GLY A 68 -0.09 -10.75 -9.99
N ASP A 69 -0.96 -10.24 -10.86
CA ASP A 69 -0.62 -9.88 -12.25
C ASP A 69 -0.99 -8.42 -12.56
N TYR A 70 0.01 -7.53 -12.50
CA TYR A 70 -0.16 -6.11 -12.82
C TYR A 70 -0.23 -5.79 -14.31
N ASN A 71 -0.03 -6.77 -15.20
CA ASN A 71 -0.15 -6.55 -16.65
C ASN A 71 -1.59 -6.67 -17.17
N ASN A 72 -2.53 -7.08 -16.32
CA ASN A 72 -3.92 -7.25 -16.69
C ASN A 72 -4.56 -5.89 -17.03
N GLU A 73 -5.05 -5.74 -18.25
CA GLU A 73 -5.64 -4.50 -18.76
C GLU A 73 -6.83 -4.01 -17.93
N VAL A 74 -7.55 -4.92 -17.26
CA VAL A 74 -8.70 -4.59 -16.41
C VAL A 74 -8.29 -3.75 -15.19
N LEU A 75 -7.03 -3.81 -14.76
CA LEU A 75 -6.54 -3.02 -13.62
C LEU A 75 -6.50 -1.51 -13.89
N SER A 76 -6.57 -1.11 -15.17
CA SER A 76 -6.62 0.29 -15.60
C SER A 76 -7.91 0.54 -16.37
N LEU A 77 -8.84 1.30 -15.78
CA LEU A 77 -10.03 1.72 -16.51
C LEU A 77 -9.70 2.95 -17.36
N LYS A 78 -9.99 2.87 -18.66
CA LYS A 78 -10.01 4.02 -19.55
C LYS A 78 -11.35 4.73 -19.39
N GLU A 79 -11.34 6.03 -19.08
CA GLU A 79 -12.58 6.82 -19.18
C GLU A 79 -13.07 6.81 -20.63
N ALA A 80 -14.38 6.72 -20.83
CA ALA A 80 -15.00 6.83 -22.15
C ALA A 80 -14.88 8.29 -22.65
N GLY A 81 -13.75 8.58 -23.31
CA GLY A 81 -13.45 9.88 -23.93
C GLY A 81 -12.08 10.43 -23.51
N CYS A 82 -11.10 10.37 -24.42
CA CYS A 82 -9.79 11.04 -24.38
C CYS A 82 -8.95 11.00 -23.07
N GLN A 83 -7.99 10.05 -23.04
CA GLN A 83 -6.63 10.18 -22.47
C GLN A 83 -6.44 10.16 -20.95
N SER A 84 -7.43 9.78 -20.14
CA SER A 84 -7.24 9.48 -18.71
C SER A 84 -7.47 7.99 -18.42
N ASN A 85 -6.41 7.31 -17.93
CA ASN A 85 -6.56 6.04 -17.23
C ASN A 85 -6.82 6.36 -15.76
N TYR A 86 -7.80 5.71 -15.13
CA TYR A 86 -8.01 5.78 -13.68
C TYR A 86 -8.11 4.39 -13.08
N THR A 87 -7.65 4.28 -11.84
CA THR A 87 -7.80 3.08 -11.05
C THR A 87 -9.15 3.12 -10.34
N PRO A 88 -10.07 2.17 -10.57
CA PRO A 88 -11.34 2.14 -9.87
C PRO A 88 -11.12 1.89 -8.39
N TYR A 89 -11.77 2.67 -7.53
CA TYR A 89 -11.82 2.43 -6.10
C TYR A 89 -13.26 2.21 -5.66
N SER A 90 -13.55 1.13 -4.93
CA SER A 90 -14.84 0.99 -4.26
C SER A 90 -14.91 2.01 -3.12
N SER A 91 -15.83 2.99 -3.22
CA SER A 91 -16.00 4.06 -2.22
C SER A 91 -16.36 3.57 -0.83
N ASN A 92 -16.88 2.34 -0.70
CA ASN A 92 -17.16 1.72 0.59
C ASN A 92 -15.92 1.04 1.16
N ASN A 93 -15.12 0.39 0.32
CA ASN A 93 -13.90 -0.28 0.76
C ASN A 93 -12.86 0.73 1.24
N ILE A 94 -12.82 1.95 0.68
CA ILE A 94 -11.83 2.97 1.10
C ILE A 94 -12.08 3.42 2.54
N GLN A 95 -13.33 3.53 2.97
CA GLN A 95 -13.68 3.88 4.34
C GLN A 95 -13.30 2.76 5.30
N LEU A 96 -13.54 1.50 4.92
CA LEU A 96 -13.14 0.33 5.70
C LEU A 96 -11.61 0.25 5.85
N PHE A 97 -10.88 0.41 4.75
CA PHE A 97 -9.42 0.46 4.76
C PHE A 97 -8.91 1.56 5.69
N LEU A 98 -9.35 2.80 5.49
CA LEU A 98 -8.91 3.95 6.29
C LEU A 98 -9.30 3.81 7.76
N GLY A 99 -10.48 3.26 8.06
CA GLY A 99 -10.92 2.99 9.44
C GLY A 99 -10.03 1.98 10.15
N ASN A 100 -9.70 0.87 9.49
CA ASN A 100 -8.77 -0.14 10.02
C ASN A 100 -7.35 0.44 10.19
N MET A 101 -6.88 1.16 9.17
CA MET A 101 -5.55 1.78 9.20
C MET A 101 -5.41 2.87 10.25
N TYR A 102 -6.46 3.65 10.48
CA TYR A 102 -6.44 4.73 11.46
C TYR A 102 -6.11 4.22 12.86
N SER A 103 -6.63 3.05 13.25
CA SER A 103 -6.27 2.42 14.53
C SER A 103 -4.77 2.19 14.64
N LYS A 104 -4.13 1.64 13.60
CA LYS A 104 -2.68 1.36 13.58
C LYS A 104 -1.83 2.62 13.50
N ILE A 105 -2.24 3.60 12.70
CA ILE A 105 -1.57 4.91 12.66
C ILE A 105 -1.65 5.57 14.05
N SER A 106 -2.81 5.55 14.70
CA SER A 106 -3.00 6.11 16.03
C SER A 106 -2.15 5.37 17.08
N GLU A 107 -2.08 4.04 17.03
CA GLU A 107 -1.20 3.24 17.90
C GLU A 107 0.28 3.66 17.74
N ILE A 108 0.76 3.83 16.49
CA ILE A 108 2.15 4.24 16.21
C ILE A 108 2.43 5.67 16.65
N ILE A 109 1.49 6.59 16.44
CA ILE A 109 1.68 8.01 16.83
C ILE A 109 1.76 8.16 18.35
N ASN A 110 0.99 7.35 19.09
CA ASN A 110 0.90 7.42 20.54
C ASN A 110 1.89 6.49 21.26
N SER A 111 2.70 5.73 20.53
CA SER A 111 3.73 4.86 21.10
C SER A 111 5.11 5.49 20.97
N ASP A 112 6.04 5.03 21.81
CA ASP A 112 7.48 5.31 21.66
C ASP A 112 8.15 4.35 20.66
N ASP A 113 7.35 3.74 19.76
CA ASP A 113 7.84 2.72 18.85
C ASP A 113 8.87 3.30 17.87
N THR A 114 10.01 2.64 17.81
CA THR A 114 11.13 3.05 16.96
C THR A 114 11.30 2.18 15.72
N GLU A 115 10.51 1.11 15.62
CA GLU A 115 10.60 0.18 14.50
C GLU A 115 9.71 0.62 13.35
N SER A 116 10.27 0.51 12.15
CA SER A 116 9.52 0.68 10.91
C SER A 116 8.59 -0.52 10.71
N LYS A 117 7.36 -0.26 10.28
CA LYS A 117 6.29 -1.25 10.19
C LYS A 117 5.63 -1.21 8.83
N SER A 118 5.10 -2.35 8.40
CA SER A 118 4.32 -2.43 7.16
C SER A 118 3.00 -3.11 7.43
N PHE A 119 1.95 -2.62 6.79
CA PHE A 119 0.61 -3.16 6.89
C PHE A 119 0.01 -3.36 5.50
N THR A 120 -0.73 -4.45 5.37
CA THR A 120 -1.55 -4.75 4.19
C THR A 120 -2.98 -5.02 4.62
N TRP A 121 -3.93 -4.33 4.02
CA TRP A 121 -5.35 -4.59 4.13
C TRP A 121 -5.82 -5.34 2.89
N VAL A 122 -6.52 -6.46 3.11
CA VAL A 122 -7.09 -7.30 2.04
C VAL A 122 -8.51 -6.86 1.77
N GLY A 123 -8.79 -6.45 0.54
CA GLY A 123 -10.13 -6.07 0.08
C GLY A 123 -11.02 -7.27 -0.27
N ASP A 124 -12.17 -6.96 -0.86
CA ASP A 124 -13.14 -7.96 -1.33
C ASP A 124 -12.61 -8.67 -2.58
N ASN A 125 -12.19 -9.92 -2.43
CA ASN A 125 -11.65 -10.69 -3.55
C ASN A 125 -12.71 -11.15 -4.56
N THR A 126 -14.00 -11.04 -4.26
CA THR A 126 -15.05 -11.43 -5.21
C THR A 126 -14.96 -10.56 -6.45
N ILE A 127 -14.38 -9.35 -6.33
CA ILE A 127 -14.04 -8.49 -7.44
C ILE A 127 -12.96 -9.13 -8.33
N ALA A 128 -11.91 -9.70 -7.73
CA ALA A 128 -10.85 -10.37 -8.47
C ALA A 128 -11.38 -11.59 -9.24
N GLU A 129 -12.25 -12.39 -8.61
CA GLU A 129 -12.92 -13.52 -9.28
C GLU A 129 -13.80 -13.07 -10.46
N LYS A 130 -14.64 -12.04 -10.26
CA LYS A 130 -15.54 -11.51 -11.29
C LYS A 130 -14.79 -10.92 -12.49
N LEU A 131 -13.64 -10.31 -12.24
CA LEU A 131 -12.85 -9.60 -13.23
C LEU A 131 -11.68 -10.43 -13.78
N ASN A 132 -11.55 -11.69 -13.33
CA ASN A 132 -10.45 -12.58 -13.68
C ASN A 132 -9.06 -11.94 -13.43
N ILE A 133 -8.92 -11.30 -12.27
CA ILE A 133 -7.66 -10.73 -11.78
C ILE A 133 -6.94 -11.81 -10.98
N GLU A 134 -5.69 -12.10 -11.34
CA GLU A 134 -4.85 -13.03 -10.58
C GLU A 134 -4.45 -12.40 -9.23
N LEU A 135 -4.61 -13.17 -8.16
CA LEU A 135 -4.20 -12.80 -6.80
C LEU A 135 -2.80 -13.33 -6.49
N SER A 136 -2.04 -12.58 -5.70
CA SER A 136 -0.69 -12.95 -5.29
C SER A 136 -0.70 -14.17 -4.35
N LYS A 137 0.37 -14.96 -4.33
CA LYS A 137 0.53 -16.06 -3.36
C LYS A 137 0.42 -15.59 -1.90
N TYR A 138 0.85 -14.36 -1.62
CA TYR A 138 0.75 -13.75 -0.29
C TYR A 138 -0.71 -13.61 0.14
N SER A 139 -1.55 -13.03 -0.73
CA SER A 139 -2.96 -12.75 -0.45
C SER A 139 -3.82 -13.99 -0.18
N LEU A 140 -3.49 -15.13 -0.80
CA LEU A 140 -4.23 -16.39 -0.66
C LEU A 140 -4.23 -16.96 0.77
N ASN A 141 -3.38 -16.45 1.66
CA ASN A 141 -3.30 -16.89 3.05
C ASN A 141 -4.25 -16.13 3.99
N TYR A 142 -4.97 -15.13 3.49
CA TYR A 142 -5.72 -14.19 4.33
C TYR A 142 -7.17 -14.03 3.87
N GLY A 143 -8.05 -13.76 4.83
CA GLY A 143 -9.44 -13.42 4.57
C GLY A 143 -9.63 -11.97 4.15
N TYR A 144 -10.77 -11.67 3.53
CA TYR A 144 -11.14 -10.32 3.09
C TYR A 144 -11.43 -9.40 4.25
N ASN A 145 -11.38 -8.09 4.00
CA ASN A 145 -11.57 -7.01 4.97
C ASN A 145 -10.68 -7.14 6.21
N THR A 146 -9.52 -7.76 6.07
CA THR A 146 -8.57 -8.03 7.16
C THR A 146 -7.35 -7.13 7.02
N LEU A 147 -6.91 -6.55 8.13
CA LEU A 147 -5.65 -5.82 8.21
C LEU A 147 -4.55 -6.73 8.79
N ILE A 148 -3.40 -6.78 8.11
CA ILE A 148 -2.25 -7.60 8.46
C ILE A 148 -1.06 -6.68 8.73
N GLU A 149 -0.32 -6.95 9.80
CA GLU A 149 1.02 -6.39 10.02
C GLU A 149 2.03 -7.35 9.39
N ASN A 150 2.83 -6.83 8.47
CA ASN A 150 3.74 -7.61 7.65
C ASN A 150 5.06 -7.85 8.37
N VAL A 151 5.58 -9.06 8.23
CA VAL A 151 6.91 -9.45 8.71
C VAL A 151 7.80 -9.67 7.49
N LEU A 152 8.95 -9.00 7.49
CA LEU A 152 9.98 -9.09 6.44
C LEU A 152 10.70 -10.44 6.41
#